data_AF-A0A5D2Y8B3-F1
#
_entry.id   AF-A0A5D2Y8B3-F1
#
_cell.length_a   1.000
_cell.length_b   1.000
_cell.length_c   1.000
_cell.angle_alpha   90.00
_cell.angle_beta   90.00
_cell.angle_gamma   90.00
#
_symmetry.space_group_name_H-M   'P 1'
#
loop_
_entity.id
_entity.type
_entity.pdbx_description
1 polymer ?
#
loop_
_entity_poly.entity_id
_entity_poly.type
_entity_poly.pdbx_seq_one_letter_code
_entity_poly.pdbx_strand_id
1 'polypeptide(L)'
;MASEREVFGLSGPLHLTNIDWNNAHHRRSVAASLVEGVYILERDRQEKREGSQALAPPWWEFFHFKLVRKLIDDVDFCIFGAIYEYKPPSSHCNDSIVSIDGNPRYVIAFRGTITKPDSFTRDFELDIHIMRNGLHQTSRFEIGMQAVRNMVATVGASNVWLAGHSLGAAMAMLAGKTMAKMGNFLEAFLFNPPYLSAPIERIKDKKVKHGIRIAGSVITAGLALAARGKNPRSRSEDPFSALSAWTPSLCVNPADHLCSEYIGYFEHRKKMEEIGAGAIERLATQHSLGGLFMSVVGRVWKPRNHCICFLLQI
;
A
#
# COMPACT_ATOMS: atom_id res chain seq x y z
N MET A 1 7.46 9.92 -28.02
CA MET A 1 7.83 10.99 -27.07
C MET A 1 7.30 10.58 -25.71
N ALA A 2 8.10 10.71 -24.67
CA ALA A 2 7.67 10.38 -23.30
C ALA A 2 6.52 11.29 -22.87
N SER A 3 5.57 10.75 -22.10
CA SER A 3 4.52 11.56 -21.48
C SER A 3 5.12 12.51 -20.44
N GLU A 4 4.53 13.70 -20.24
CA GLU A 4 4.93 14.63 -19.17
C GLU A 4 4.94 13.97 -17.79
N ARG A 5 4.09 12.95 -17.58
CA ARG A 5 4.00 12.17 -16.34
C ARG A 5 5.27 11.36 -16.05
N GLU A 6 5.99 10.96 -17.08
CA GLU A 6 7.22 10.14 -16.94
C GLU A 6 8.45 10.98 -16.60
N VAL A 7 8.38 12.28 -16.89
CA VAL A 7 9.49 13.21 -16.70
C VAL A 7 9.43 13.77 -15.29
N PHE A 8 10.40 13.38 -14.47
CA PHE A 8 10.51 13.84 -13.09
C PHE A 8 10.54 15.38 -12.96
N GLY A 9 11.21 16.07 -13.88
CA GLY A 9 11.25 17.54 -13.88
C GLY A 9 9.91 18.24 -14.15
N LEU A 10 8.89 17.51 -14.61
CA LEU A 10 7.56 18.06 -14.88
C LEU A 10 6.53 17.61 -13.83
N SER A 11 6.63 16.36 -13.37
CA SER A 11 5.63 15.76 -12.50
C SER A 11 6.13 15.50 -11.07
N GLY A 12 7.45 15.43 -10.87
CA GLY A 12 8.10 15.12 -9.60
C GLY A 12 7.84 16.15 -8.49
N PRO A 13 8.05 15.80 -7.20
CA PRO A 13 7.83 16.71 -6.08
C PRO A 13 9.01 17.68 -5.92
N LEU A 14 9.26 18.53 -6.92
CA LEU A 14 10.43 19.42 -6.97
C LEU A 14 10.48 20.45 -5.83
N HIS A 15 9.35 20.72 -5.18
CA HIS A 15 9.27 21.58 -4.00
C HIS A 15 9.89 20.96 -2.73
N LEU A 16 10.12 19.64 -2.71
CA LEU A 16 10.68 18.92 -1.56
C LEU A 16 12.22 18.84 -1.62
N THR A 17 12.89 19.99 -1.65
CA THR A 17 14.36 20.06 -1.70
C THR A 17 15.06 19.68 -0.40
N ASN A 18 14.34 19.75 0.74
CA ASN A 18 14.82 19.29 2.04
C ASN A 18 13.78 18.37 2.70
N ILE A 19 14.22 17.19 3.15
CA ILE A 19 13.33 16.15 3.68
C ILE A 19 13.35 16.15 5.20
N ASP A 20 12.25 16.62 5.78
CA ASP A 20 11.93 16.37 7.18
C ASP A 20 11.36 14.95 7.34
N TRP A 21 12.17 14.03 7.85
CA TRP A 21 11.77 12.64 8.10
C TRP A 21 10.71 12.51 9.20
N ASN A 22 10.52 13.52 10.07
CA ASN A 22 9.41 13.52 11.03
C ASN A 22 8.07 13.92 10.37
N ASN A 23 8.13 14.58 9.21
CA ASN A 23 6.94 15.02 8.49
C ASN A 23 6.33 13.87 7.68
N ALA A 24 5.15 13.41 8.09
CA ALA A 24 4.41 12.35 7.40
C ALA A 24 4.08 12.67 5.93
N HIS A 25 3.92 13.94 5.55
CA HIS A 25 3.72 14.32 4.15
C HIS A 25 4.99 14.10 3.34
N HIS A 26 6.16 14.51 3.86
CA HIS A 26 7.43 14.32 3.16
C HIS A 26 7.73 12.84 2.97
N ARG A 27 7.58 12.03 4.03
CA ARG A 27 7.75 10.56 3.95
C ARG A 27 6.84 9.91 2.91
N ARG A 28 5.56 10.31 2.87
CA ARG A 28 4.62 9.84 1.84
C ARG A 28 5.05 10.25 0.43
N SER A 29 5.48 11.50 0.23
CA SER A 29 5.91 11.98 -1.09
C SER A 29 7.16 11.26 -1.58
N VAL A 30 8.14 10.99 -0.70
CA VAL A 30 9.31 10.17 -1.01
C VAL A 30 8.87 8.76 -1.40
N ALA A 31 8.05 8.09 -0.58
CA ALA A 31 7.56 6.75 -0.88
C ALA A 31 6.79 6.67 -2.22
N ALA A 32 5.96 7.67 -2.52
CA ALA A 32 5.25 7.76 -3.80
C ALA A 32 6.22 7.93 -4.98
N SER A 33 7.23 8.80 -4.84
CA SER A 33 8.26 9.00 -5.88
C SER A 33 9.04 7.72 -6.17
N LEU A 34 9.38 6.95 -5.13
CA LEU A 34 10.09 5.67 -5.29
C LEU A 34 9.22 4.60 -5.98
N VAL A 35 7.92 4.58 -5.71
CA VAL A 35 6.96 3.71 -6.42
C VAL A 35 6.83 4.11 -7.88
N GLU A 36 6.74 5.41 -8.17
CA GLU A 36 6.71 5.91 -9.56
C GLU A 36 8.01 5.60 -10.31
N GLY A 37 9.15 5.66 -9.63
CA GLY A 37 10.43 5.17 -10.17
C GLY A 37 10.37 3.71 -10.64
N VAL A 38 9.57 2.84 -10.00
CA VAL A 38 9.35 1.45 -10.47
C VAL A 38 8.50 1.41 -11.74
N TYR A 39 7.48 2.26 -11.85
CA TYR A 39 6.71 2.40 -13.09
C TYR A 39 7.59 2.84 -14.26
N ILE A 40 8.42 3.85 -14.04
CA ILE A 40 9.30 4.37 -15.09
C ILE A 40 10.43 3.38 -15.41
N LEU A 41 10.95 2.62 -14.44
CA LEU A 41 11.89 1.52 -14.70
C LEU A 41 11.34 0.48 -15.68
N GLU A 42 10.07 0.12 -15.53
CA GLU A 42 9.43 -0.83 -16.44
C GLU A 42 9.12 -0.20 -17.81
N ARG A 43 8.72 1.08 -17.86
CA ARG A 43 8.56 1.80 -19.14
C ARG A 43 9.89 1.93 -19.88
N ASP A 44 10.97 2.27 -19.17
CA ASP A 44 12.33 2.33 -19.72
C ASP A 44 12.71 0.98 -20.32
N ARG A 45 12.37 -0.14 -19.67
CA ARG A 45 12.56 -1.49 -20.23
C ARG A 45 11.74 -1.72 -21.50
N GLN A 46 10.45 -1.37 -21.49
CA GLN A 46 9.54 -1.57 -22.63
C GLN A 46 9.96 -0.74 -23.85
N GLU A 47 10.41 0.50 -23.62
CA GLU A 47 10.86 1.44 -24.66
C GLU A 47 12.36 1.34 -24.97
N LYS A 48 13.10 0.44 -24.30
CA LYS A 48 14.56 0.26 -24.44
C LYS A 48 15.34 1.55 -24.17
N ARG A 49 14.91 2.33 -23.18
CA ARG A 49 15.61 3.53 -22.71
C ARG A 49 16.71 3.12 -21.73
N GLU A 50 17.96 3.38 -22.11
CA GLU A 50 19.14 3.02 -21.32
C GLU A 50 20.10 4.22 -21.16
N GLY A 51 20.96 4.16 -20.14
CA GLY A 51 21.97 5.19 -19.88
C GLY A 51 21.36 6.59 -19.76
N SER A 52 21.83 7.52 -20.58
CA SER A 52 21.36 8.91 -20.59
C SER A 52 19.92 9.09 -21.08
N GLN A 53 19.31 8.06 -21.68
CA GLN A 53 17.91 8.08 -22.14
C GLN A 53 16.93 7.58 -21.06
N ALA A 54 17.43 6.95 -19.99
CA ALA A 54 16.59 6.43 -18.93
C ALA A 54 15.93 7.57 -18.15
N LEU A 55 14.62 7.49 -17.95
CA LEU A 55 13.85 8.50 -17.23
C LEU A 55 13.64 8.14 -15.76
N ALA A 56 13.88 6.88 -15.39
CA ALA A 56 13.66 6.41 -14.04
C ALA A 56 14.62 7.01 -12.96
N PRO A 57 15.93 7.22 -13.22
CA PRO A 57 16.88 7.60 -12.16
C PRO A 57 16.52 8.83 -11.31
N PRO A 58 16.05 9.95 -11.90
CA PRO A 58 15.66 11.14 -11.14
C PRO A 58 14.62 10.88 -10.03
N TRP A 59 13.77 9.87 -10.18
CA TRP A 59 12.69 9.55 -9.24
C TRP A 59 13.17 9.10 -7.85
N TRP A 60 14.39 8.57 -7.76
CA TRP A 60 15.03 8.19 -6.50
C TRP A 60 16.26 9.03 -6.17
N GLU A 61 17.03 9.46 -7.18
CA GLU A 61 18.26 10.24 -6.99
C GLU A 61 17.98 11.61 -6.37
N PHE A 62 16.87 12.25 -6.73
CA PHE A 62 16.46 13.54 -6.15
C PHE A 62 16.31 13.46 -4.62
N PHE A 63 15.92 12.29 -4.09
CA PHE A 63 15.76 12.05 -2.66
C PHE A 63 16.98 11.34 -2.04
N HIS A 64 18.12 11.34 -2.72
CA HIS A 64 19.36 10.71 -2.29
C HIS A 64 19.25 9.20 -2.05
N PHE A 65 18.44 8.53 -2.85
CA PHE A 65 18.42 7.07 -2.90
C PHE A 65 19.29 6.55 -4.03
N LYS A 66 19.67 5.27 -3.91
CA LYS A 66 20.31 4.49 -4.96
C LYS A 66 19.48 3.24 -5.23
N LEU A 67 19.27 2.90 -6.49
CA LEU A 67 18.72 1.60 -6.88
C LEU A 67 19.73 0.48 -6.58
N VAL A 68 19.34 -0.47 -5.71
CA VAL A 68 20.16 -1.63 -5.35
C VAL A 68 19.81 -2.84 -6.21
N ARG A 69 18.52 -3.10 -6.37
CA ARG A 69 18.04 -4.30 -7.04
C ARG A 69 16.67 -4.05 -7.68
N LYS A 70 16.52 -4.53 -8.92
CA LYS A 70 15.21 -4.65 -9.59
C LYS A 70 14.57 -6.00 -9.19
N LEU A 71 13.28 -5.99 -8.90
CA LEU A 71 12.49 -7.21 -8.71
C LEU A 71 11.78 -7.50 -10.03
N ILE A 72 12.15 -8.62 -10.65
CA ILE A 72 11.75 -9.02 -11.99
C ILE A 72 10.93 -10.29 -11.85
N ASP A 73 9.78 -10.33 -12.51
CA ASP A 73 8.91 -11.50 -12.57
C ASP A 73 9.56 -12.59 -13.41
N ASP A 74 9.47 -13.85 -13.00
CA ASP A 74 10.06 -14.97 -13.76
C ASP A 74 9.14 -15.49 -14.88
N VAL A 75 7.87 -15.07 -14.87
CA VAL A 75 6.88 -15.43 -15.89
C VAL A 75 6.96 -14.52 -17.10
N ASP A 76 6.86 -13.20 -16.90
CA ASP A 76 6.79 -12.22 -18.00
C ASP A 76 7.99 -11.27 -18.08
N PHE A 77 8.98 -11.45 -17.20
CA PHE A 77 10.20 -10.63 -17.12
C PHE A 77 9.94 -9.13 -16.91
N CYS A 78 8.75 -8.76 -16.46
CA CYS A 78 8.45 -7.38 -16.11
C CYS A 78 9.11 -7.03 -14.78
N ILE A 79 9.62 -5.80 -14.70
CA ILE A 79 10.03 -5.20 -13.44
C ILE A 79 8.73 -4.85 -12.70
N PHE A 80 8.50 -5.45 -11.53
CA PHE A 80 7.30 -5.19 -10.71
C PHE A 80 7.63 -4.49 -9.38
N GLY A 81 8.91 -4.46 -9.01
CA GLY A 81 9.37 -3.80 -7.79
C GLY A 81 10.85 -3.42 -7.85
N ALA A 82 11.29 -2.70 -6.83
CA ALA A 82 12.69 -2.30 -6.67
C ALA A 82 13.05 -2.17 -5.19
N ILE A 83 14.34 -2.38 -4.90
CA ILE A 83 14.96 -2.09 -3.60
C ILE A 83 15.84 -0.87 -3.77
N TYR A 84 15.58 0.16 -2.97
CA TYR A 84 16.37 1.38 -2.91
C TYR A 84 17.11 1.45 -1.57
N GLU A 85 18.33 1.99 -1.59
CA GLU A 85 19.11 2.32 -0.39
C GLU A 85 19.23 3.83 -0.24
N TYR A 86 18.98 4.35 0.95
CA TYR A 86 19.18 5.76 1.26
C TYR A 86 20.66 6.08 1.47
N LYS A 87 21.16 7.10 0.78
CA LYS A 87 22.55 7.59 0.85
C LYS A 87 22.54 9.09 1.19
N PRO A 88 22.45 9.45 2.48
CA PRO A 88 22.35 10.86 2.87
C PRO A 88 23.55 11.67 2.38
N PRO A 89 23.37 12.96 2.04
CA PRO A 89 24.46 13.87 1.69
C PRO A 89 25.51 13.94 2.80
N SER A 90 26.79 14.01 2.41
CA SER A 90 27.95 14.05 3.31
C SER A 90 27.96 15.24 4.29
N SER A 91 27.20 16.30 4.03
CA SER A 91 27.03 17.46 4.93
C SER A 91 26.29 17.15 6.23
N HIS A 92 25.59 16.02 6.32
CA HIS A 92 24.92 15.55 7.54
C HIS A 92 25.79 14.59 8.39
N CYS A 93 27.05 14.36 8.01
CA CYS A 93 27.94 13.43 8.71
C CYS A 93 28.52 13.95 10.03
N ASN A 94 28.31 15.23 10.38
CA ASN A 94 28.80 15.80 11.65
C ASN A 94 27.83 15.67 12.83
N ASP A 95 26.59 15.26 12.60
CA ASP A 95 25.69 14.80 13.67
C ASP A 95 25.81 13.28 13.78
N SER A 96 26.83 12.87 14.54
CA SER A 96 27.07 11.52 15.03
C SER A 96 25.80 10.69 15.24
N ILE A 97 25.65 9.58 14.50
CA ILE A 97 25.00 8.32 14.92
C ILE A 97 23.67 8.50 15.69
N VAL A 98 22.89 9.54 15.39
CA VAL A 98 21.50 9.58 15.79
C VAL A 98 20.76 9.01 14.60
N SER A 99 20.32 7.77 14.75
CA SER A 99 19.18 7.25 14.01
C SER A 99 18.07 8.26 14.24
N ILE A 100 17.91 9.23 13.33
CA ILE A 100 16.76 10.13 13.37
C ILE A 100 15.57 9.18 13.22
N ASP A 101 14.84 9.05 14.32
CA ASP A 101 13.71 8.14 14.44
C ASP A 101 12.78 8.36 13.24
N GLY A 102 12.70 7.38 12.34
CA GLY A 102 11.86 7.46 11.15
C GLY A 102 12.51 7.75 9.79
N ASN A 103 13.84 7.66 9.61
CA ASN A 103 14.42 7.54 8.25
C ASN A 103 14.59 6.06 7.83
N PRO A 104 14.32 5.71 6.56
CA PRO A 104 14.60 4.36 6.08
C PRO A 104 16.07 4.23 5.69
N ARG A 105 16.67 3.08 5.96
CA ARG A 105 17.90 2.69 5.27
C ARG A 105 17.59 2.10 3.90
N TYR A 106 16.50 1.31 3.82
CA TYR A 106 16.04 0.71 2.58
C TYR A 106 14.54 0.88 2.38
N VAL A 107 14.13 1.02 1.12
CA VAL A 107 12.72 1.02 0.72
C VAL A 107 12.52 -0.06 -0.34
N ILE A 108 11.55 -0.94 -0.11
CA ILE A 108 11.10 -1.92 -1.09
C ILE A 108 9.78 -1.41 -1.67
N ALA A 109 9.83 -1.01 -2.94
CA ALA A 109 8.69 -0.41 -3.64
C ALA A 109 8.11 -1.39 -4.66
N PHE A 110 6.78 -1.46 -4.74
CA PHE A 110 6.05 -2.29 -5.70
C PHE A 110 5.11 -1.42 -6.55
N ARG A 111 5.20 -1.53 -7.87
CA ARG A 111 4.27 -0.83 -8.76
C ARG A 111 2.96 -1.60 -8.88
N GLY A 112 1.91 -0.91 -9.31
CA GLY A 112 0.69 -1.55 -9.80
C GLY A 112 0.81 -1.97 -11.26
N THR A 113 -0.33 -2.31 -11.84
CA THR A 113 -0.43 -2.79 -13.23
C THR A 113 -0.18 -1.64 -14.20
N ILE A 114 0.57 -1.91 -15.27
CA ILE A 114 0.79 -0.96 -16.37
C ILE A 114 -0.22 -1.35 -17.44
N THR A 115 -1.31 -0.60 -17.54
CA THR A 115 -2.34 -0.83 -18.55
C THR A 115 -2.38 0.34 -19.51
N LYS A 116 -3.00 0.11 -20.67
CA LYS A 116 -3.44 1.23 -21.51
C LYS A 116 -4.67 1.88 -20.84
N PRO A 117 -4.91 3.19 -21.03
CA PRO A 117 -6.04 3.89 -20.40
C PRO A 117 -7.38 3.19 -20.59
N ASP A 118 -7.60 2.61 -21.78
CA ASP A 118 -8.86 1.96 -22.16
C ASP A 118 -9.04 0.55 -21.58
N SER A 119 -7.97 -0.08 -21.08
CA SER A 119 -8.01 -1.44 -20.51
C SER A 119 -7.86 -1.48 -18.99
N PHE A 120 -7.55 -0.34 -18.35
CA PHE A 120 -7.25 -0.24 -16.92
C PHE A 120 -8.29 -0.91 -16.03
N THR A 121 -9.58 -0.61 -16.22
CA THR A 121 -10.64 -1.12 -15.36
C THR A 121 -10.81 -2.63 -15.47
N ARG A 122 -10.69 -3.18 -16.69
CA ARG A 122 -10.85 -4.62 -16.94
C ARG A 122 -9.65 -5.41 -16.42
N ASP A 123 -8.45 -4.95 -16.73
CA ASP A 123 -7.20 -5.58 -16.28
C ASP A 123 -7.10 -5.53 -14.75
N PHE A 124 -7.53 -4.42 -14.14
CA PHE A 124 -7.58 -4.27 -12.69
C PHE A 124 -8.68 -5.13 -12.03
N GLU A 125 -9.86 -5.31 -12.65
CA GLU A 125 -10.89 -6.24 -12.16
C GLU A 125 -10.39 -7.70 -12.20
N LEU A 126 -9.65 -8.07 -13.24
CA LEU A 126 -8.95 -9.37 -13.33
C LEU A 126 -7.89 -9.51 -12.24
N ASP A 127 -7.07 -8.48 -12.02
CA ASP A 127 -6.06 -8.46 -10.95
C ASP A 127 -6.69 -8.58 -9.55
N ILE A 128 -7.83 -7.92 -9.31
CA ILE A 128 -8.61 -8.06 -8.06
C ILE A 128 -9.12 -9.50 -7.91
N HIS A 129 -9.53 -10.15 -9.00
CA HIS A 129 -9.97 -11.54 -8.95
C HIS A 129 -8.81 -12.47 -8.56
N ILE A 130 -7.64 -12.28 -9.17
CA ILE A 130 -6.40 -12.99 -8.81
C ILE A 130 -6.04 -12.72 -7.34
N MET A 131 -6.21 -11.47 -6.88
CA MET A 131 -5.94 -11.13 -5.50
C MET A 131 -6.85 -11.83 -4.50
N ARG A 132 -8.16 -11.89 -4.80
CA ARG A 132 -9.16 -12.58 -3.96
C ARG A 132 -8.88 -14.08 -3.89
N ASN A 133 -8.39 -14.67 -4.98
CA ASN A 133 -8.26 -16.11 -5.11
C ASN A 133 -6.86 -16.64 -4.80
N GLY A 134 -5.81 -15.81 -4.78
CA GLY A 134 -4.45 -16.34 -4.59
C GLY A 134 -3.28 -15.37 -4.76
N LEU A 135 -3.34 -14.09 -4.35
CA LEU A 135 -2.16 -13.20 -4.47
C LEU A 135 -0.89 -13.81 -3.87
N HIS A 136 -1.05 -14.48 -2.73
CA HIS A 136 0.02 -15.17 -2.00
C HIS A 136 0.68 -16.32 -2.78
N GLN A 137 0.06 -16.77 -3.87
CA GLN A 137 0.49 -17.86 -4.74
C GLN A 137 1.06 -17.35 -6.06
N THR A 138 1.17 -16.03 -6.23
CA THR A 138 1.76 -15.44 -7.43
C THR A 138 3.28 -15.40 -7.31
N SER A 139 3.99 -15.65 -8.42
CA SER A 139 5.46 -15.59 -8.46
C SER A 139 5.98 -14.22 -7.98
N ARG A 140 5.39 -13.12 -8.47
CA ARG A 140 5.73 -11.76 -8.02
C ARG A 140 5.65 -11.59 -6.51
N PHE A 141 4.63 -12.15 -5.86
CA PHE A 141 4.52 -12.07 -4.40
C PHE A 141 5.58 -12.93 -3.72
N GLU A 142 5.87 -14.14 -4.20
CA GLU A 142 6.92 -14.99 -3.63
C GLU A 142 8.30 -14.32 -3.72
N ILE A 143 8.67 -13.82 -4.90
CA ILE A 143 9.92 -13.08 -5.14
C ILE A 143 9.97 -11.83 -4.26
N GLY A 144 8.88 -11.06 -4.21
CA GLY A 144 8.77 -9.86 -3.40
C GLY A 144 8.90 -10.15 -1.90
N MET A 145 8.18 -11.15 -1.39
CA MET A 145 8.21 -11.55 0.01
C MET A 145 9.60 -12.08 0.41
N GLN A 146 10.27 -12.82 -0.47
CA GLN A 146 11.63 -13.27 -0.23
C GLN A 146 12.60 -12.09 -0.14
N ALA A 147 12.45 -11.08 -1.00
CA ALA A 147 13.22 -9.85 -0.91
C ALA A 147 12.98 -9.12 0.42
N VAL A 148 11.73 -9.01 0.88
CA VAL A 148 11.40 -8.41 2.19
C VAL A 148 12.07 -9.18 3.33
N ARG A 149 11.93 -10.50 3.37
CA ARG A 149 12.54 -11.34 4.42
C ARG A 149 14.04 -11.20 4.46
N ASN A 150 14.70 -11.26 3.30
CA ASN A 150 16.15 -11.14 3.19
C ASN A 150 16.63 -9.78 3.70
N MET A 151 15.96 -8.70 3.30
CA MET A 151 16.31 -7.34 3.75
C MET A 151 16.13 -7.20 5.26
N VAL A 152 14.98 -7.61 5.81
CA VAL A 152 14.71 -7.54 7.25
C VAL A 152 15.69 -8.38 8.05
N ALA A 153 16.05 -9.58 7.58
CA ALA A 153 17.06 -10.42 8.22
C ALA A 153 18.46 -9.77 8.19
N THR A 154 18.78 -9.01 7.14
CA THR A 154 20.12 -8.41 6.96
C THR A 154 20.28 -7.12 7.77
N VAL A 155 19.25 -6.27 7.82
CA VAL A 155 19.37 -4.90 8.36
C VAL A 155 18.38 -4.59 9.48
N GLY A 156 17.48 -5.50 9.84
CA GLY A 156 16.44 -5.28 10.84
C GLY A 156 15.20 -4.57 10.30
N ALA A 157 14.05 -4.82 10.93
CA ALA A 157 12.75 -4.34 10.45
C ALA A 157 12.60 -2.81 10.48
N SER A 158 13.16 -2.14 11.50
CA SER A 158 13.11 -0.68 11.64
C SER A 158 13.82 0.08 10.52
N ASN A 159 14.70 -0.60 9.78
CA ASN A 159 15.50 -0.01 8.69
C ASN A 159 14.88 -0.22 7.30
N VAL A 160 13.73 -0.90 7.21
CA VAL A 160 13.09 -1.27 5.94
C VAL A 160 11.68 -0.71 5.86
N TRP A 161 11.40 0.02 4.80
CA TRP A 161 10.05 0.45 4.43
C TRP A 161 9.49 -0.41 3.31
N LEU A 162 8.16 -0.57 3.34
CA LEU A 162 7.38 -1.08 2.22
C LEU A 162 6.62 0.08 1.57
N ALA A 163 6.60 0.13 0.26
CA ALA A 163 5.77 1.06 -0.48
C ALA A 163 5.09 0.37 -1.66
N GLY A 164 3.88 0.76 -1.99
CA GLY A 164 3.28 0.29 -3.23
C GLY A 164 2.04 1.05 -3.65
N HIS A 165 1.74 0.98 -4.95
CA HIS A 165 0.53 1.56 -5.54
C HIS A 165 -0.37 0.48 -6.13
N SER A 166 -1.69 0.61 -5.99
CA SER A 166 -2.67 -0.27 -6.63
C SER A 166 -2.39 -1.76 -6.29
N LEU A 167 -2.16 -2.63 -7.27
CA LEU A 167 -1.75 -4.02 -7.04
C LEU A 167 -0.46 -4.13 -6.19
N GLY A 168 0.51 -3.25 -6.40
CA GLY A 168 1.73 -3.19 -5.60
C GLY A 168 1.48 -2.81 -4.14
N ALA A 169 0.48 -1.96 -3.87
CA ALA A 169 0.07 -1.64 -2.50
C ALA A 169 -0.49 -2.88 -1.79
N ALA A 170 -1.22 -3.74 -2.50
CA ALA A 170 -1.71 -4.98 -1.94
C ALA A 170 -0.60 -5.98 -1.64
N MET A 171 0.40 -6.09 -2.52
CA MET A 171 1.60 -6.89 -2.27
C MET A 171 2.35 -6.39 -1.04
N ALA A 172 2.59 -5.07 -0.95
CA ALA A 172 3.22 -4.43 0.19
C ALA A 172 2.43 -4.68 1.49
N MET A 173 1.10 -4.59 1.43
CA MET A 173 0.26 -4.85 2.59
C MET A 173 0.33 -6.32 3.03
N LEU A 174 0.24 -7.26 2.11
CA LEU A 174 0.30 -8.69 2.43
C LEU A 174 1.68 -9.08 2.98
N ALA A 175 2.76 -8.52 2.43
CA ALA A 175 4.11 -8.71 2.93
C ALA A 175 4.27 -8.13 4.35
N GLY A 176 3.82 -6.88 4.55
CA GLY A 176 3.85 -6.22 5.86
C GLY A 176 3.07 -6.98 6.93
N LYS A 177 1.86 -7.49 6.59
CA LYS A 177 1.09 -8.37 7.49
C LYS A 177 1.85 -9.64 7.85
N THR A 178 2.50 -10.26 6.87
CA THR A 178 3.25 -11.49 7.08
C THR A 178 4.42 -11.24 8.03
N MET A 179 5.15 -10.13 7.85
CA MET A 179 6.22 -9.73 8.76
C MET A 179 5.70 -9.36 10.16
N ALA A 180 4.59 -8.64 10.25
CA ALA A 180 3.99 -8.24 11.53
C ALA A 180 3.54 -9.44 12.37
N LYS A 181 2.98 -10.49 11.72
CA LYS A 181 2.67 -11.76 12.39
C LYS A 181 3.91 -12.45 12.97
N MET A 182 5.09 -12.18 12.41
CA MET A 182 6.38 -12.66 12.90
C MET A 182 7.04 -11.67 13.89
N GLY A 183 6.30 -10.68 14.39
CA GLY A 183 6.81 -9.65 15.32
C GLY A 183 7.67 -8.56 14.67
N ASN A 184 7.70 -8.48 13.34
CA ASN A 184 8.48 -7.48 12.60
C ASN A 184 7.55 -6.40 12.04
N PHE A 185 7.56 -5.22 12.66
CA PHE A 185 6.70 -4.09 12.28
C PHE A 185 7.42 -3.15 11.33
N LEU A 186 7.16 -3.30 10.03
CA LEU A 186 7.74 -2.42 9.01
C LEU A 186 6.86 -1.19 8.81
N GLU A 187 7.47 -0.03 8.60
CA GLU A 187 6.72 1.12 8.10
C GLU A 187 6.28 0.85 6.65
N ALA A 188 5.01 1.14 6.35
CA ALA A 188 4.40 0.78 5.08
C ALA A 188 3.56 1.92 4.51
N PHE A 189 3.74 2.22 3.23
CA PHE A 189 3.02 3.26 2.48
C PHE A 189 2.20 2.62 1.37
N LEU A 190 0.88 2.61 1.54
CA LEU A 190 -0.06 1.92 0.67
C LEU A 190 -0.89 2.95 -0.10
N PHE A 191 -0.61 3.12 -1.39
CA PHE A 191 -1.28 4.08 -2.26
C PHE A 191 -2.37 3.38 -3.07
N ASN A 192 -3.62 3.80 -2.90
CA ASN A 192 -4.78 3.26 -3.64
C ASN A 192 -4.80 1.73 -3.73
N PRO A 193 -4.62 0.96 -2.63
CA PRO A 193 -4.79 -0.49 -2.73
C PRO A 193 -6.21 -0.80 -3.22
N PRO A 194 -6.44 -1.92 -3.94
CA PRO A 194 -7.80 -2.34 -4.27
C PRO A 194 -8.62 -2.63 -3.01
N TYR A 195 -9.91 -2.32 -3.02
CA TYR A 195 -10.84 -2.76 -1.98
C TYR A 195 -11.44 -4.13 -2.34
N LEU A 196 -11.13 -5.16 -1.57
CA LEU A 196 -11.52 -6.55 -1.90
C LEU A 196 -12.99 -6.91 -1.63
N SER A 197 -13.88 -5.95 -1.35
CA SER A 197 -15.34 -6.20 -1.22
C SER A 197 -16.13 -5.56 -2.35
N ALA A 198 -17.44 -5.79 -2.42
CA ALA A 198 -18.29 -5.14 -3.43
C ALA A 198 -18.18 -3.61 -3.35
N PRO A 199 -18.10 -2.89 -4.48
CA PRO A 199 -17.98 -1.43 -4.50
C PRO A 199 -19.34 -0.77 -4.21
N ILE A 200 -19.65 -0.53 -2.95
CA ILE A 200 -20.90 0.07 -2.46
C ILE A 200 -20.89 1.60 -2.62
N GLU A 201 -19.72 2.24 -2.74
CA GLU A 201 -19.53 3.68 -2.95
C GLU A 201 -19.95 4.11 -4.36
N ARG A 202 -20.13 3.16 -5.30
CA ARG A 202 -20.77 3.41 -6.60
C ARG A 202 -22.24 3.83 -6.48
N ILE A 203 -22.90 3.58 -5.35
CA ILE A 203 -24.30 3.91 -5.13
C ILE A 203 -24.44 5.40 -4.79
N LYS A 204 -25.08 6.16 -5.68
CA LYS A 204 -25.28 7.62 -5.53
C LYS A 204 -26.12 8.01 -4.31
N ASP A 205 -27.11 7.18 -3.96
CA ASP A 205 -28.00 7.44 -2.83
C ASP A 205 -27.31 7.11 -1.49
N LYS A 206 -27.09 8.13 -0.66
CA LYS A 206 -26.44 8.00 0.64
C LYS A 206 -27.22 7.15 1.64
N LYS A 207 -28.56 7.17 1.61
CA LYS A 207 -29.40 6.38 2.52
C LYS A 207 -29.36 4.91 2.14
N VAL A 208 -29.48 4.60 0.85
CA VAL A 208 -29.38 3.23 0.33
C VAL A 208 -27.98 2.66 0.58
N LYS A 209 -26.92 3.44 0.27
CA LYS A 209 -25.52 3.09 0.56
C LYS A 209 -25.34 2.70 2.02
N HIS A 210 -25.87 3.52 2.92
CA HIS A 210 -25.72 3.30 4.35
C HIS A 210 -26.54 2.09 4.86
N GLY A 211 -27.77 1.92 4.34
CA GLY A 211 -28.61 0.77 4.66
C GLY A 211 -27.96 -0.56 4.25
N ILE A 212 -27.36 -0.61 3.05
CA ILE A 212 -26.65 -1.80 2.55
C ILE A 212 -25.45 -2.14 3.44
N ARG A 213 -24.65 -1.14 3.86
CA ARG A 213 -23.49 -1.38 4.74
C ARG A 213 -23.91 -1.89 6.11
N ILE A 214 -24.93 -1.29 6.74
CA ILE A 214 -25.45 -1.77 8.03
C ILE A 214 -25.95 -3.21 7.89
N ALA A 215 -26.81 -3.48 6.90
CA ALA A 215 -27.38 -4.81 6.69
C ALA A 215 -26.28 -5.86 6.45
N GLY A 216 -25.29 -5.53 5.61
CA GLY A 216 -24.14 -6.40 5.35
C GLY A 216 -23.34 -6.73 6.61
N SER A 217 -23.08 -5.75 7.48
CA SER A 217 -22.38 -5.96 8.74
C SER A 217 -23.17 -6.84 9.70
N VAL A 218 -24.48 -6.62 9.84
CA VAL A 218 -25.35 -7.43 10.71
C VAL A 218 -25.41 -8.88 10.22
N ILE A 219 -25.59 -9.10 8.92
CA ILE A 219 -25.60 -10.45 8.32
C ILE A 219 -24.26 -11.15 8.58
N THR A 220 -23.14 -10.46 8.32
CA THR A 220 -21.79 -11.03 8.52
C THR A 220 -21.54 -11.38 9.99
N ALA A 221 -21.90 -10.49 10.91
CA ALA A 221 -21.78 -10.74 12.35
C ALA A 221 -22.67 -11.92 12.81
N GLY A 222 -23.91 -12.00 12.31
CA GLY A 222 -24.82 -13.11 12.60
C GLY A 222 -24.29 -14.46 12.12
N LEU A 223 -23.73 -14.51 10.91
CA LEU A 223 -23.06 -15.71 10.37
C LEU A 223 -21.84 -16.11 11.21
N ALA A 224 -21.03 -15.13 11.64
CA ALA A 224 -19.87 -15.37 12.49
C ALA A 224 -20.24 -15.97 13.86
N LEU A 225 -21.30 -15.47 14.50
CA LEU A 225 -21.81 -16.01 15.77
C LEU A 225 -22.34 -17.43 15.61
N ALA A 226 -23.11 -17.69 14.54
CA ALA A 226 -23.64 -19.02 14.25
C ALA A 226 -22.53 -20.06 13.98
N ALA A 227 -21.46 -19.65 13.30
CA ALA A 227 -20.30 -20.51 13.05
C ALA A 227 -19.51 -20.82 14.35
N ARG A 228 -19.34 -19.85 15.25
CA ARG A 228 -18.69 -20.07 16.56
C ARG A 228 -19.48 -21.03 17.46
N GLY A 229 -20.81 -21.01 17.40
CA GLY A 229 -21.67 -21.94 18.14
C GLY A 229 -21.52 -23.40 17.73
N LYS A 230 -21.00 -23.67 16.51
CA LYS A 230 -20.79 -25.04 15.99
C LYS A 230 -19.40 -25.59 16.26
N ASN A 231 -18.42 -24.78 16.68
CA ASN A 231 -17.04 -25.23 16.85
C ASN A 231 -16.33 -24.47 17.99
N PRO A 232 -16.45 -24.92 19.26
CA PRO A 232 -15.89 -24.22 20.42
C PRO A 232 -14.37 -24.42 20.60
N ARG A 233 -13.68 -25.12 19.69
CA ARG A 233 -12.25 -25.45 19.80
C ARG A 233 -11.42 -24.84 18.68
N SER A 234 -11.20 -23.53 18.76
CA SER A 234 -9.95 -22.93 18.25
C SER A 234 -9.65 -21.66 19.02
N ARG A 235 -9.07 -21.80 20.21
CA ARG A 235 -8.31 -20.73 20.84
C ARG A 235 -6.95 -20.63 20.12
N SER A 236 -6.97 -20.38 18.81
CA SER A 236 -5.77 -19.91 18.13
C SER A 236 -5.52 -18.50 18.66
N GLU A 237 -4.28 -18.20 19.03
CA GLU A 237 -3.85 -16.82 19.35
C GLU A 237 -4.50 -15.86 18.35
N ASP A 238 -5.23 -14.88 18.86
CA ASP A 238 -6.03 -13.98 18.03
C ASP A 238 -5.07 -13.32 17.02
N PRO A 239 -5.16 -13.62 15.71
CA PRO A 239 -4.28 -13.02 14.70
C PRO A 239 -4.32 -11.49 14.75
N PHE A 240 -5.40 -10.94 15.32
CA PHE A 240 -5.62 -9.53 15.57
C PHE A 240 -4.72 -8.95 16.65
N SER A 241 -4.36 -9.72 17.69
CA SER A 241 -3.49 -9.25 18.78
C SER A 241 -2.07 -8.95 18.27
N ALA A 242 -1.47 -9.90 17.54
CA ALA A 242 -0.15 -9.74 16.93
C ALA A 242 -0.12 -8.61 15.87
N LEU A 243 -1.23 -8.40 15.17
CA LEU A 243 -1.33 -7.37 14.13
C LEU A 243 -1.70 -5.99 14.69
N SER A 244 -2.31 -5.89 15.86
CA SER A 244 -2.78 -4.61 16.43
C SER A 244 -1.68 -3.57 16.65
N ALA A 245 -0.43 -4.02 16.79
CA ALA A 245 0.75 -3.16 16.93
C ALA A 245 1.27 -2.63 15.59
N TRP A 246 0.86 -3.20 14.45
CA TRP A 246 1.26 -2.73 13.13
C TRP A 246 0.26 -1.69 12.61
N THR A 247 0.72 -0.57 12.07
CA THR A 247 -0.15 0.45 11.47
C THR A 247 0.45 0.98 10.17
N PRO A 248 -0.02 0.53 9.00
CA PRO A 248 0.44 1.06 7.72
C PRO A 248 -0.21 2.42 7.41
N SER A 249 0.52 3.26 6.67
CA SER A 249 0.03 4.52 6.09
C SER A 249 -0.78 4.25 4.84
N LEU A 250 -2.11 4.34 4.94
CA LEU A 250 -3.03 4.18 3.81
C LEU A 250 -3.35 5.54 3.17
N CYS A 251 -3.05 5.67 1.88
CA CYS A 251 -3.30 6.87 1.08
C CYS A 251 -4.30 6.54 -0.02
N VAL A 252 -5.45 7.20 -0.02
CA VAL A 252 -6.55 6.91 -0.94
C VAL A 252 -6.94 8.18 -1.69
N ASN A 253 -7.02 8.09 -3.00
CA ASN A 253 -7.55 9.14 -3.87
C ASN A 253 -9.08 9.07 -3.90
N PRO A 254 -9.82 10.09 -3.46
CA PRO A 254 -11.28 10.11 -3.51
C PRO A 254 -11.85 10.05 -4.94
N ALA A 255 -11.09 10.46 -5.95
CA ALA A 255 -11.50 10.40 -7.35
C ALA A 255 -11.37 8.99 -7.95
N ASP A 256 -10.65 8.07 -7.29
CA ASP A 256 -10.57 6.67 -7.70
C ASP A 256 -11.78 5.92 -7.15
N HIS A 257 -12.74 5.58 -8.02
CA HIS A 257 -13.98 4.94 -7.63
C HIS A 257 -13.83 3.53 -7.02
N LEU A 258 -12.70 2.85 -7.22
CA LEU A 258 -12.45 1.53 -6.65
C LEU A 258 -11.73 1.62 -5.30
N CYS A 259 -10.86 2.62 -5.15
CA CYS A 259 -10.12 2.85 -3.91
C CYS A 259 -10.88 3.74 -2.92
N SER A 260 -11.75 4.64 -3.38
CA SER A 260 -12.61 5.49 -2.53
C SER A 260 -13.56 4.69 -1.64
N GLU A 261 -13.78 3.41 -1.93
CA GLU A 261 -14.48 2.46 -1.09
C GLU A 261 -13.90 2.39 0.34
N TYR A 262 -12.60 2.64 0.51
CA TYR A 262 -11.97 2.79 1.82
C TYR A 262 -12.53 3.95 2.62
N ILE A 263 -12.79 5.10 1.98
CA ILE A 263 -13.37 6.27 2.63
C ILE A 263 -14.72 5.87 3.23
N GLY A 264 -15.54 5.22 2.40
CA GLY A 264 -16.84 4.73 2.82
C GLY A 264 -16.79 3.66 3.92
N TYR A 265 -15.81 2.76 3.89
CA TYR A 265 -15.59 1.75 4.93
C TYR A 265 -15.25 2.40 6.29
N PHE A 266 -14.32 3.36 6.33
CA PHE A 266 -13.96 4.04 7.58
C PHE A 266 -15.08 4.93 8.11
N GLU A 267 -15.80 5.64 7.22
CA GLU A 267 -16.99 6.40 7.60
C GLU A 267 -18.09 5.53 8.19
N HIS A 268 -18.34 4.36 7.58
CA HIS A 268 -19.31 3.39 8.09
C HIS A 268 -18.93 2.91 9.48
N ARG A 269 -17.66 2.58 9.71
CA ARG A 269 -17.18 2.15 11.02
C ARG A 269 -17.34 3.21 12.09
N LYS A 270 -16.99 4.46 11.78
CA LYS A 270 -17.19 5.59 12.69
C LYS A 270 -18.67 5.74 13.03
N LYS A 271 -19.55 5.65 12.04
CA LYS A 271 -20.99 5.74 12.25
C LYS A 271 -21.56 4.58 13.05
N MET A 272 -21.08 3.36 12.84
CA MET A 272 -21.46 2.19 13.65
C MET A 272 -21.05 2.38 15.13
N GLU A 273 -19.91 3.02 15.40
CA GLU A 273 -19.54 3.41 16.76
C GLU A 273 -20.47 4.50 17.32
N GLU A 274 -20.80 5.53 16.54
CA GLU A 274 -21.71 6.62 16.94
C GLU A 274 -23.12 6.13 17.29
N ILE A 275 -23.64 5.11 16.59
CA ILE A 275 -24.98 4.54 16.85
C ILE A 275 -24.97 3.40 17.89
N GLY A 276 -23.85 3.15 18.57
CA GLY A 276 -23.73 2.09 19.59
C GLY A 276 -23.61 0.66 19.03
N ALA A 277 -23.55 0.49 17.72
CA ALA A 277 -23.41 -0.81 17.04
C ALA A 277 -21.94 -1.21 16.77
N GLY A 278 -20.98 -0.54 17.41
CA GLY A 278 -19.54 -0.75 17.15
C GLY A 278 -19.05 -2.18 17.41
N ALA A 279 -19.65 -2.90 18.35
CA ALA A 279 -19.32 -4.31 18.61
C ALA A 279 -19.71 -5.24 17.44
N ILE A 280 -20.86 -4.99 16.83
CA ILE A 280 -21.35 -5.72 15.65
C ILE A 280 -20.40 -5.47 14.48
N GLU A 281 -20.02 -4.22 14.27
CA GLU A 281 -19.11 -3.84 13.18
C GLU A 281 -17.71 -4.45 13.36
N ARG A 282 -17.19 -4.49 14.59
CA ARG A 282 -15.89 -5.14 14.88
C ARG A 282 -15.94 -6.62 14.56
N LEU A 283 -17.02 -7.31 14.94
CA LEU A 283 -17.22 -8.72 14.61
C LEU A 283 -17.36 -8.93 13.10
N ALA A 284 -18.16 -8.11 12.42
CA ALA A 284 -18.32 -8.18 10.96
C ALA A 284 -17.00 -7.94 10.21
N THR A 285 -16.21 -6.98 10.67
CA THR A 285 -14.88 -6.68 10.11
C THR A 285 -13.94 -7.87 10.24
N GLN A 286 -13.91 -8.56 11.39
CA GLN A 286 -13.05 -9.74 11.56
C GLN A 286 -13.38 -10.90 10.62
N HIS A 287 -14.59 -10.92 10.07
CA HIS A 287 -15.12 -12.05 9.29
C HIS A 287 -15.50 -11.70 7.83
N SER A 288 -15.28 -10.46 7.38
CA SER A 288 -15.54 -10.03 5.99
C SER A 288 -14.27 -10.09 5.14
N LEU A 289 -14.39 -10.26 3.81
CA LEU A 289 -13.22 -10.28 2.91
C LEU A 289 -12.43 -8.96 2.95
N GLY A 290 -13.12 -7.82 2.91
CA GLY A 290 -12.50 -6.51 3.07
C GLY A 290 -11.88 -6.33 4.45
N GLY A 291 -12.54 -6.79 5.51
CA GLY A 291 -12.01 -6.69 6.87
C GLY A 291 -10.86 -7.66 7.18
N LEU A 292 -10.82 -8.85 6.58
CA LEU A 292 -9.64 -9.74 6.59
C LEU A 292 -8.47 -9.13 5.82
N PHE A 293 -8.76 -8.43 4.72
CA PHE A 293 -7.79 -7.63 3.98
C PHE A 293 -7.38 -6.35 4.75
N MET A 294 -8.21 -5.82 5.63
CA MET A 294 -8.01 -4.53 6.32
C MET A 294 -7.84 -4.57 7.83
N SER A 295 -7.71 -5.76 8.41
CA SER A 295 -7.76 -6.03 9.86
C SER A 295 -6.72 -5.29 10.72
N VAL A 296 -5.93 -4.38 10.15
CA VAL A 296 -4.73 -3.77 10.73
C VAL A 296 -4.53 -2.28 10.42
N VAL A 297 -5.42 -1.60 9.70
CA VAL A 297 -5.22 -0.15 9.44
C VAL A 297 -5.71 0.65 10.67
N GLY A 298 -4.74 1.20 11.41
CA GLY A 298 -4.94 1.97 12.65
C GLY A 298 -5.77 3.25 12.49
N ARG A 299 -6.31 3.74 13.61
CA ARG A 299 -7.38 4.76 13.77
C ARG A 299 -7.01 6.21 13.38
N VAL A 300 -6.12 6.46 12.44
CA VAL A 300 -5.77 7.84 12.06
C VAL A 300 -6.17 8.12 10.62
N TRP A 301 -7.48 8.29 10.43
CA TRP A 301 -8.00 9.01 9.27
C TRP A 301 -8.06 10.50 9.62
N LYS A 302 -7.22 11.31 8.99
CA LYS A 302 -7.34 12.79 9.03
C LYS A 302 -7.76 13.28 7.64
N PRO A 303 -8.99 13.80 7.48
CA PRO A 303 -9.40 14.42 6.24
C PRO A 303 -8.84 15.85 6.21
N ARG A 304 -7.71 16.11 5.54
CA ARG A 304 -7.34 17.48 5.19
C ARG A 304 -6.64 17.58 3.82
N ASN A 305 -7.32 18.33 2.97
CA ASN A 305 -6.94 19.23 1.88
C ASN A 305 -5.50 19.15 1.32
N HIS A 306 -5.45 18.95 0.00
CA HIS A 306 -4.27 18.97 -0.87
C HIS A 306 -3.31 17.81 -0.66
N CYS A 307 -3.79 16.58 -0.88
CA CYS A 307 -2.89 15.50 -1.27
C CYS A 307 -2.28 15.85 -2.63
N ILE A 308 -0.95 16.00 -2.69
CA ILE A 308 -0.19 15.84 -3.92
C ILE A 308 -0.28 14.36 -4.29
N CYS A 309 -1.44 13.98 -4.82
CA CYS A 309 -1.70 12.74 -5.53
C CYS A 309 -1.46 12.94 -7.04
N PHE A 310 -0.93 14.07 -7.49
CA PHE A 310 -0.65 14.31 -8.91
C PHE A 310 0.36 13.31 -9.51
N LEU A 311 1.19 12.69 -8.67
CA LEU A 311 2.21 11.73 -9.11
C LEU A 311 1.71 10.32 -9.39
N LEU A 312 0.63 9.90 -8.72
CA LEU A 312 0.01 8.58 -8.88
C LEU A 312 -1.47 8.70 -9.28
N GLN A 313 -1.86 9.88 -9.79
CA GLN A 313 -3.17 10.11 -10.36
C GLN A 313 -3.20 9.47 -11.74
N ILE A 314 -3.93 8.36 -11.81
CA ILE A 314 -4.54 7.85 -13.04
C ILE A 314 -5.37 8.99 -13.64
#